data_AF-A0A8X6G0I3-F1
#
_entry.id   AF-A0A8X6G0I3-F1
#
_cell.length_a   1.000
_cell.length_b   1.000
_cell.length_c   1.000
_cell.angle_alpha   90.00
_cell.angle_beta   90.00
_cell.angle_gamma   90.00
#
_symmetry.space_group_name_H-M   'P 1'
#
loop_
_entity.id
_entity.type
_entity.pdbx_description
1 polymer ?
#
loop_
_entity_poly.entity_id
_entity_poly.type
_entity_poly.pdbx_seq_one_letter_code
_entity_poly.pdbx_strand_id
1 'polypeptide(L)'
;MLANIPAVRYGLENEDYVRHTVQQRNPHYVVRKTGLVVHPIEQYIAASPDGLIKSGEDYMIMEIKCLYNPEGHSLQELTKGMTFVLRTTMASFP
;
A
#
# COMPACT_ATOMS: atom_id res chain seq x y z
N MET A 1 -4.41 7.01 -15.42
CA MET A 1 -5.06 6.47 -14.21
C MET A 1 -4.58 5.02 -14.05
N LEU A 2 -3.70 4.73 -13.09
CA LEU A 2 -3.07 3.40 -12.93
C LEU A 2 -3.98 2.34 -12.29
N ALA A 3 -5.23 2.72 -11.95
CA ALA A 3 -6.22 1.85 -11.31
C ALA A 3 -6.65 0.64 -12.18
N ASN A 4 -6.28 0.60 -13.46
CA ASN A 4 -6.45 -0.58 -14.29
C ASN A 4 -5.52 -1.75 -13.88
N ILE A 5 -4.39 -1.46 -13.22
CA ILE A 5 -3.46 -2.47 -12.69
C ILE A 5 -4.08 -3.09 -11.42
N PRO A 6 -4.34 -4.42 -11.37
CA PRO A 6 -5.03 -5.06 -10.25
C PRO A 6 -4.39 -4.78 -8.88
N ALA A 7 -3.06 -4.88 -8.78
CA ALA A 7 -2.35 -4.62 -7.54
C ALA A 7 -2.49 -3.17 -7.06
N VAL A 8 -2.46 -2.19 -7.98
CA VAL A 8 -2.64 -0.77 -7.65
C VAL A 8 -4.06 -0.51 -7.16
N ARG A 9 -5.06 -1.04 -7.86
CA ARG A 9 -6.46 -0.94 -7.45
C ARG A 9 -6.72 -1.57 -6.10
N TYR A 10 -6.16 -2.75 -5.85
CA TYR A 10 -6.25 -3.42 -4.55
C TYR A 10 -5.68 -2.52 -3.44
N GLY A 11 -4.52 -1.90 -3.66
CA GLY A 11 -3.96 -0.91 -2.73
C GLY A 11 -4.93 0.25 -2.46
N LEU A 12 -5.40 0.91 -3.52
CA LEU A 12 -6.32 2.06 -3.42
C LEU A 12 -7.61 1.73 -2.67
N GLU A 13 -8.17 0.54 -2.87
CA GLU A 13 -9.42 0.11 -2.24
C GLU A 13 -9.24 -0.28 -0.75
N ASN A 14 -8.04 -0.69 -0.33
CA ASN A 14 -7.79 -1.26 1.00
C ASN A 14 -6.99 -0.36 1.94
N GLU A 15 -6.27 0.65 1.43
CA GLU A 15 -5.43 1.53 2.24
C GLU A 15 -6.21 2.20 3.39
N ASP A 16 -7.40 2.74 3.08
CA ASP A 16 -8.26 3.36 4.08
C ASP A 16 -8.70 2.34 5.14
N TYR A 17 -9.08 1.13 4.74
CA TYR A 17 -9.46 0.06 5.67
C TYR A 17 -8.31 -0.31 6.63
N VAL A 18 -7.08 -0.42 6.13
CA VAL A 18 -5.90 -0.71 6.95
C VAL A 18 -5.67 0.42 7.97
N ARG A 19 -5.76 1.69 7.55
CA ARG A 19 -5.62 2.84 8.44
C ARG A 19 -6.63 2.80 9.60
N HIS A 20 -7.89 2.54 9.30
CA HIS A 20 -8.93 2.42 10.33
C HIS A 20 -8.69 1.23 11.27
N THR A 21 -8.22 0.10 10.72
CA THR A 21 -7.90 -1.09 11.51
C THR A 21 -6.76 -0.81 12.50
N VAL A 22 -5.73 -0.07 12.11
CA VAL A 22 -4.63 0.34 13.01
C VAL A 22 -5.16 1.19 14.18
N GLN A 23 -6.03 2.16 13.90
CA GLN A 23 -6.68 2.98 14.94
C GLN A 23 -7.56 2.15 15.89
N GLN A 24 -8.35 1.22 15.35
CA GLN A 24 -9.24 0.36 16.15
C GLN A 24 -8.47 -0.60 17.06
N ARG A 25 -7.36 -1.16 16.57
CA ARG A 25 -6.51 -2.08 17.35
C ARG A 25 -5.64 -1.38 18.38
N ASN A 26 -5.41 -0.08 18.23
CA ASN A 26 -4.58 0.72 19.13
C ASN A 26 -5.36 1.97 19.60
N PRO A 27 -6.26 1.85 20.58
CA PRO A 27 -7.17 2.93 20.98
C PRO A 27 -6.47 4.20 21.51
N HIS A 28 -5.21 4.07 21.94
CA HIS A 28 -4.38 5.16 22.43
C HIS A 28 -3.67 5.93 21.31
N TYR A 29 -3.72 5.44 20.07
CA TYR A 29 -3.20 6.15 18.91
C TYR A 29 -4.22 7.14 18.39
N VAL A 30 -3.74 8.24 17.81
CA VAL A 30 -4.53 9.10 16.93
C VAL A 30 -3.92 8.98 15.54
N VAL A 31 -4.61 8.27 14.65
CA VAL A 31 -4.18 8.02 13.28
C VAL A 31 -4.88 9.02 12.34
N ARG A 32 -4.10 9.75 11.55
CA ARG A 32 -4.62 10.72 10.56
C ARG A 32 -4.10 10.41 9.17
N LYS A 33 -4.94 10.60 8.16
CA LYS A 33 -4.52 10.69 6.75
C LYS A 33 -3.75 12.00 6.56
N THR A 34 -2.66 11.97 5.80
CA THR A 34 -1.90 13.17 5.47
C THR A 34 -2.17 13.62 4.04
N GLY A 35 -1.77 14.85 3.72
CA GLY A 35 -1.67 15.35 2.35
C GLY A 35 -0.21 15.58 1.98
N LEU A 36 0.02 16.41 0.95
CA LEU A 36 1.37 16.82 0.58
C LEU A 36 2.02 17.66 1.69
N VAL A 37 3.18 17.22 2.16
CA VAL A 37 4.06 17.93 3.10
C VAL A 37 5.33 18.31 2.36
N VAL A 38 5.60 19.61 2.30
CA VAL A 38 6.81 20.17 1.67
C VAL A 38 7.87 20.36 2.75
N HIS A 39 9.12 20.00 2.44
CA HIS A 39 10.23 20.19 3.35
C HIS A 39 10.45 21.70 3.61
N PRO A 40 10.62 22.15 4.87
CA PRO A 40 10.52 23.57 5.22
C PRO A 40 11.68 24.43 4.67
N ILE A 41 12.82 23.81 4.35
CA ILE A 41 14.02 24.48 3.82
C ILE A 41 14.14 24.17 2.32
N GLU A 42 14.39 22.90 1.99
CA GLU A 42 14.44 22.39 0.61
C GLU A 42 13.06 22.20 -0.02
N GLN A 43 12.42 23.29 -0.48
CA GLN A 43 11.03 23.25 -0.97
C GLN A 43 10.79 22.40 -2.24
N TYR A 44 11.85 21.94 -2.91
CA TYR A 44 11.76 20.98 -4.01
C TYR A 44 11.60 19.53 -3.52
N ILE A 45 11.73 19.28 -2.22
CA ILE A 45 11.49 17.99 -1.58
C ILE A 45 10.09 18.01 -0.93
N ALA A 46 9.26 17.03 -1.28
CA ALA A 46 7.96 16.85 -0.66
C ALA A 46 7.61 15.36 -0.55
N ALA A 47 6.74 15.02 0.40
CA ALA A 47 6.23 13.67 0.61
C ALA A 47 4.74 13.72 0.96
N SER A 48 4.03 12.62 0.73
CA SER A 48 2.62 12.47 1.15
C SER A 48 2.45 11.12 1.84
N PRO A 49 2.85 10.99 3.11
CA PRO A 49 2.72 9.72 3.83
C PRO A 49 1.28 9.20 3.91
N ASP A 50 1.10 7.89 3.93
CA ASP A 50 -0.24 7.28 4.01
C ASP A 50 -0.95 7.62 5.32
N GLY A 51 -0.20 7.90 6.38
CA GLY A 51 -0.72 8.50 7.59
C GLY A 51 0.33 8.98 8.59
N LEU A 52 -0.16 9.67 9.62
CA LEU A 52 0.59 10.11 10.78
C LEU A 52 -0.08 9.54 12.03
N ILE A 53 0.71 8.97 12.92
CA ILE A 53 0.26 8.41 14.19
C ILE A 53 0.81 9.27 15.32
N LYS A 54 -0.07 9.72 16.22
CA LYS A 54 0.32 10.29 17.51
C LYS A 54 0.04 9.27 18.61
N SER A 55 1.02 9.04 19.49
CA SER A 55 0.90 8.16 20.66
C SER A 55 1.55 8.82 21.86
N GLY A 56 0.75 9.38 22.77
CA GLY A 56 1.29 10.23 23.84
C GLY A 56 2.00 11.46 23.26
N GLU A 57 3.29 11.59 23.55
CA GLU A 57 4.15 12.66 23.03
C GLU A 57 4.87 12.30 21.71
N ASP A 58 4.84 11.02 21.31
CA ASP A 58 5.55 10.55 20.13
C ASP A 58 4.72 10.69 18.85
N TYR A 59 5.42 10.93 17.74
CA TYR A 59 4.86 10.96 16.40
C TYR A 59 5.58 9.95 15.50
N MET A 60 4.81 9.17 14.74
CA MET A 60 5.31 8.16 13.82
C MET A 60 4.67 8.31 12.45
N ILE A 61 5.44 8.04 11.40
CA ILE A 61 4.95 7.97 10.03
C ILE A 61 4.37 6.58 9.78
N MET A 62 3.24 6.51 9.09
CA MET A 62 2.63 5.27 8.64
C MET A 62 2.72 5.16 7.12
N GLU A 63 3.31 4.06 6.65
CA GLU A 63 3.35 3.64 5.25
C GLU A 63 2.62 2.30 5.15
N ILE A 64 1.59 2.24 4.31
CA ILE A 64 0.72 1.07 4.13
C ILE A 64 1.09 0.39 2.81
N LYS A 65 1.26 -0.93 2.87
CA LYS A 65 1.42 -1.78 1.68
C LYS A 65 0.39 -2.90 1.74
N CYS A 66 -0.58 -2.86 0.83
CA CYS A 66 -1.56 -3.92 0.64
C CYS A 66 -1.00 -4.94 -0.36
N LEU A 67 -0.57 -6.10 0.14
CA LEU A 67 0.00 -7.16 -0.70
C LEU A 67 -1.12 -7.80 -1.54
N TYR A 68 -1.09 -7.55 -2.85
CA TYR A 68 -1.96 -8.25 -3.80
C TYR A 68 -1.38 -9.63 -4.07
N ASN A 69 -2.08 -10.68 -3.63
CA ASN A 69 -1.74 -12.06 -3.96
C ASN A 69 -2.54 -12.52 -5.19
N PRO A 70 -1.90 -12.83 -6.33
CA PRO A 70 -2.60 -13.44 -7.46
C PRO A 70 -2.94 -14.92 -7.24
N GLU A 71 -2.38 -15.58 -6.23
CA GLU A 71 -2.68 -16.97 -5.90
C GLU A 71 -4.17 -17.10 -5.53
N GLY A 72 -4.89 -17.94 -6.28
CA GLY A 72 -6.34 -18.09 -6.19
C GLY A 72 -7.09 -17.58 -7.41
N HIS A 73 -6.46 -16.79 -8.28
CA HIS A 73 -6.98 -16.49 -9.60
C HIS A 73 -6.64 -17.62 -10.59
N SER A 74 -7.63 -18.03 -11.37
CA SER A 74 -7.40 -18.95 -12.49
C SER A 74 -6.48 -18.32 -13.54
N LEU A 75 -5.77 -19.17 -14.30
CA LEU A 75 -4.95 -18.71 -15.42
C LEU A 75 -5.75 -17.86 -16.42
N GLN A 76 -7.04 -18.15 -16.61
CA GLN A 76 -7.94 -17.41 -17.50
C GLN A 76 -8.28 -16.01 -16.98
N GLU A 77 -8.29 -15.81 -15.66
CA GLU A 77 -8.48 -14.48 -15.06
C GLU A 77 -7.19 -13.67 -15.12
N LEU A 78 -6.05 -14.33 -14.91
CA LEU A 78 -4.74 -13.69 -14.98
C LEU A 78 -4.38 -13.25 -16.42
N THR A 79 -4.70 -14.05 -17.44
CA THR A 79 -4.42 -13.72 -18.86
C THR A 79 -5.23 -12.54 -19.40
N LYS A 80 -6.32 -12.14 -18.74
CA LYS A 80 -7.07 -10.92 -19.08
C LYS A 80 -6.34 -9.64 -18.66
N GLY A 81 -5.33 -9.75 -17.79
CA GLY A 81 -4.50 -8.62 -17.38
C GLY A 81 -3.43 -8.29 -18.42
N MET A 82 -3.31 -7.01 -18.81
CA MET A 82 -2.32 -6.55 -19.80
C MET A 82 -0.86 -6.77 -19.40
N THR A 83 -0.58 -7.10 -18.15
CA THR A 83 0.77 -7.26 -17.57
C THR A 83 1.09 -8.71 -17.20
N PHE A 84 0.26 -9.68 -17.59
CA PHE A 84 0.49 -11.07 -17.26
C PHE A 84 1.62 -11.68 -18.11
N VAL A 85 2.59 -12.29 -17.44
CA VAL A 85 3.70 -13.01 -18.08
C VAL A 85 3.92 -14.34 -17.37
N LEU A 86 3.98 -15.42 -18.14
CA LEU A 86 4.44 -16.73 -17.66
C LEU A 86 5.97 -16.76 -17.75
N ARG A 87 6.65 -17.08 -16.65
CA ARG A 87 8.09 -17.33 -16.64
C ARG A 87 8.35 -18.73 -16.13
N THR A 88 9.10 -19.51 -16.91
CA THR A 88 9.63 -20.80 -16.47
C THR A 88 10.81 -20.56 -15.53
N THR A 89 10.73 -21.02 -14.29
CA THR A 89 11.90 -21.19 -13.44
C THR A 89 12.53 -22.55 -13.77
N MET A 90 13.83 -22.58 -14.07
CA MET A 90 14.54 -23.85 -14.12
C MET A 90 14.52 -24.43 -12.70
N ALA A 91 13.72 -25.47 -12.48
CA ALA A 91 13.79 -26.26 -11.27
C ALA A 91 15.14 -26.96 -11.25
N SER A 92 16.04 -26.56 -10.35
CA SER A 92 17.15 -27.40 -9.94
C SER A 92 16.56 -28.56 -9.15
N PHE A 93 16.36 -29.69 -9.81
CA PHE A 93 16.06 -30.95 -9.15
C PHE A 93 17.34 -31.42 -8.41
N PRO A 94 17.25 -31.82 -7.13
CA PRO A 94 18.31 -32.60 -6.48
C PRO A 94 18.42 -34.01 -7.07
#